data_AF-A0A6A2T357-F1
#
_entry.id   AF-A0A6A2T357-F1
#
_cell.length_a   1.000
_cell.length_b   1.000
_cell.length_c   1.000
_cell.angle_alpha   90.00
_cell.angle_beta   90.00
_cell.angle_gamma   90.00
#
_symmetry.space_group_name_H-M   'P 1'
#
loop_
_entity.id
_entity.type
_entity.pdbx_description
1 polymer ?
#
loop_
_entity_poly.entity_id
_entity_poly.type
_entity_poly.pdbx_seq_one_letter_code
_entity_poly.pdbx_strand_id
1 'polypeptide(L)' 'MGETTVGHVAGEVVRALYGAGYMESTIGQYRKSIRALERYAGGPDAVYTRGLGAGFAASTFS' A
#
# COMPACT_ATOMS: atom_id res chain seq x y z
N MET A 1 -16.45 -7.78 -10.96
CA MET A 1 -15.02 -7.80 -10.55
C MET A 1 -14.88 -6.66 -9.57
N GLY A 2 -14.73 -6.99 -8.28
CA GLY A 2 -14.76 -5.99 -7.20
C GLY A 2 -13.60 -5.02 -7.33
N GLU A 3 -13.90 -3.73 -7.28
CA GLU A 3 -12.90 -2.68 -7.26
C GLU A 3 -12.07 -2.84 -5.98
N THR A 4 -10.80 -3.20 -6.10
CA THR A 4 -9.91 -3.35 -4.94
C THR A 4 -9.54 -1.96 -4.45
N THR A 5 -9.83 -1.62 -3.19
CA THR A 5 -9.47 -0.33 -2.62
C THR A 5 -8.02 -0.33 -2.13
N VAL A 6 -7.43 0.86 -2.02
CA VAL A 6 -6.07 1.05 -1.49
C VAL A 6 -5.95 0.48 -0.09
N GLY A 7 -6.95 0.70 0.77
CA GLY A 7 -6.99 0.14 2.13
C GLY A 7 -7.05 -1.39 2.15
N HIS A 8 -7.75 -2.00 1.18
CA HIS A 8 -7.79 -3.45 1.04
C HIS A 8 -6.42 -4.02 0.63
N VAL A 9 -5.78 -3.46 -0.40
CA VAL A 9 -4.43 -3.87 -0.83
C VAL A 9 -3.43 -3.67 0.29
N ALA A 10 -3.51 -2.55 1.01
CA ALA A 10 -2.67 -2.24 2.15
C ALA A 10 -2.77 -3.29 3.27
N GLY A 11 -3.99 -3.69 3.62
CA GLY A 11 -4.23 -4.72 4.63
C GLY A 11 -3.65 -6.08 4.22
N GLU A 12 -3.84 -6.47 2.97
CA GLU A 12 -3.32 -7.73 2.42
C GLU A 12 -1.78 -7.75 2.38
N VAL A 13 -1.14 -6.64 1.98
CA VAL A 13 0.32 -6.53 1.97
C VAL A 13 0.89 -6.68 3.39
N VAL A 14 0.30 -6.00 4.39
CA VAL A 14 0.76 -6.12 5.78
C VAL A 14 0.57 -7.54 6.30
N ARG A 15 -0.58 -8.17 6.02
CA ARG A 15 -0.84 -9.56 6.39
C ARG A 15 0.14 -10.53 5.74
N ALA A 16 0.44 -10.36 4.46
CA ALA A 16 1.41 -11.18 3.75
C ALA A 16 2.82 -11.03 4.34
N LEU A 17 3.23 -9.80 4.71
CA LEU A 17 4.53 -9.56 5.36
C LEU A 17 4.63 -10.22 6.74
N TYR A 18 3.55 -10.16 7.54
CA TYR A 18 3.48 -10.90 8.81
C TYR A 18 3.54 -12.41 8.59
N GLY A 19 2.79 -12.94 7.63
CA GLY A 19 2.78 -14.37 7.30
C GLY A 19 4.12 -14.89 6.76
N ALA A 20 4.89 -14.03 6.09
CA ALA A 20 6.22 -14.33 5.59
C ALA A 20 7.34 -14.17 6.65
N GLY A 21 7.01 -13.77 7.88
CA GLY A 21 7.98 -13.65 8.98
C GLY A 21 8.94 -12.46 8.85
N TYR A 22 8.55 -11.41 8.12
CA TYR A 22 9.33 -10.18 8.06
C TYR A 22 9.43 -9.52 9.44
N MET A 23 10.56 -8.86 9.70
CA MET A 23 10.76 -8.10 10.92
C MET A 23 9.72 -6.97 11.06
N GLU A 24 9.29 -6.71 12.29
CA GLU A 24 8.37 -5.59 12.59
C GLU A 24 8.90 -4.23 12.11
N SER A 25 10.23 -4.04 12.09
CA SER A 25 10.85 -2.82 11.55
C SER A 25 10.53 -2.64 10.05
N THR A 26 10.64 -3.70 9.26
CA THR A 26 10.30 -3.72 7.83
C THR A 26 8.81 -3.51 7.62
N ILE A 27 7.97 -4.21 8.40
CA ILE A 27 6.51 -4.05 8.35
C ILE A 27 6.13 -2.60 8.71
N GLY A 28 6.80 -2.00 9.71
CA GLY A 28 6.61 -0.61 10.11
C GLY A 28 6.94 0.39 9.00
N GLN A 29 7.99 0.12 8.21
CA GLN A 29 8.29 0.93 7.02
C GLN A 29 7.19 0.79 5.95
N TYR A 30 6.74 -0.42 5.65
CA TYR A 30 5.65 -0.64 4.70
C TYR A 30 4.35 0.07 5.15
N ARG A 31 4.02 0.05 6.45
CA ARG A 31 2.87 0.79 6.99
C ARG A 31 3.00 2.30 6.84
N LYS A 32 4.21 2.86 6.82
CA LYS A 32 4.43 4.28 6.54
C LYS A 32 4.22 4.58 5.06
N SER A 33 4.80 3.76 4.17
CA SER A 33 4.60 3.90 2.72
C SER A 33 3.14 3.71 2.31
N ILE A 34 2.43 2.77 2.93
CA ILE A 34 0.99 2.55 2.74
C ILE A 34 0.20 3.80 3.14
N ARG A 35 0.50 4.43 4.28
CA ARG A 35 -0.16 5.69 4.67
C ARG A 35 0.10 6.82 3.68
N ALA A 36 1.31 6.86 3.12
CA ALA A 36 1.64 7.81 2.06
C ALA A 36 0.84 7.52 0.77
N LEU A 37 0.69 6.23 0.41
CA LEU A 37 -0.12 5.78 -0.72
C LEU A 37 -1.61 6.11 -0.52
N GLU A 38 -2.18 5.86 0.65
CA GLU A 38 -3.56 6.23 1.00
C GLU A 38 -3.76 7.74 0.84
N ARG A 39 -2.82 8.55 1.32
CA ARG A 39 -2.88 10.00 1.17
C ARG A 39 -2.74 10.45 -0.29
N TYR A 40 -1.86 9.80 -1.06
CA TYR A 40 -1.68 10.06 -2.49
C TYR A 40 -2.93 9.70 -3.30
N ALA A 41 -3.61 8.62 -2.93
CA ALA A 41 -4.82 8.13 -3.57
C ALA A 41 -6.08 8.93 -3.23
N GLY A 42 -6.05 9.78 -2.22
CA GLY A 42 -7.21 10.51 -1.71
C GLY A 42 -8.00 9.78 -0.62
N GLY A 43 -7.44 8.71 -0.04
CA GLY A 43 -8.01 7.98 1.09
C GLY A 43 -7.88 6.45 0.97
N PRO A 44 -8.22 5.70 2.04
CA PRO A 44 -8.25 4.24 2.03
C PRO A 44 -9.33 3.66 1.10
N ASP A 45 -10.43 4.38 0.90
CA ASP A 45 -11.54 3.99 0.01
C ASP A 45 -11.27 4.27 -1.47
N ALA A 46 -10.14 4.90 -1.79
CA ALA A 46 -9.75 5.13 -3.17
C ALA A 46 -9.55 3.80 -3.90
N VAL A 47 -10.04 3.73 -5.14
CA VAL A 47 -9.88 2.54 -5.98
C VAL A 47 -8.40 2.40 -6.33
N TYR A 48 -7.82 1.25 -5.97
CA TYR A 48 -6.46 0.93 -6.37
C TYR A 48 -6.44 0.60 -7.85
N THR A 49 -5.75 1.43 -8.62
CA THR A 49 -5.49 1.19 -10.05
C THR A 49 -4.01 0.96 -10.28
N ARG A 50 -3.69 0.21 -11.34
CA ARG A 50 -2.29 -0.02 -11.73
C ARG A 50 -1.54 1.30 -11.97
N GLY A 51 -2.21 2.30 -12.54
CA GLY A 51 -1.64 3.63 -12.77
C GLY A 51 -1.32 4.38 -11.48
N LEU A 52 -2.17 4.26 -10.46
CA LEU A 52 -1.94 4.82 -9.14
C LEU A 52 -0.73 4.16 -8.47
N GLY A 53 -0.65 2.83 -8.53
CA GLY A 53 0.51 2.08 -8.00
C GLY A 53 1.82 2.47 -8.69
N ALA A 54 1.80 2.63 -10.02
CA ALA A 54 2.97 3.08 -10.79
C ALA A 54 3.38 4.53 -10.49
N GLY A 55 2.40 5.45 -10.36
CA GLY A 55 2.65 6.84 -10.01
C GLY A 55 3.24 6.99 -8.61
N PHE A 56 2.73 6.23 -7.64
CA PHE A 56 3.29 6.20 -6.30
C PHE A 56 4.70 5.62 -6.27
N ALA A 57 4.94 4.52 -6.98
CA ALA A 57 6.28 3.93 -7.12
C ALA A 57 7.26 4.97 -7.69
N ALA A 58 6.91 5.62 -8.81
CA ALA A 58 7.73 6.67 -9.41
C ALA A 58 8.04 7.83 -8.44
N SER A 59 7.08 8.21 -7.58
CA SER A 59 7.30 9.26 -6.57
C SER A 59 8.24 8.86 -5.43
N THR A 60 8.48 7.56 -5.22
CA THR A 60 9.31 7.04 -4.11
C THR A 60 10.76 6.80 -4.55
N PHE A 61 11.03 6.66 -5.85
CA PHE A 61 12.37 6.46 -6.42
C PHE A 61 13.05 7.75 -6.91
N SER A 62 12.50 8.93 -6.62
CA SER A 62 12.99 10.22 -7.12
C SER A 62 13.88 10.99 -6.16
#